data_AF-A0A1J9PUP6-F1
#
_entry.id   AF-A0A1J9PUP6-F1
#
_cell.length_a   1.000
_cell.length_b   1.000
_cell.length_c   1.000
_cell.angle_alpha   90.00
_cell.angle_beta   90.00
_cell.angle_gamma   90.00
#
_symmetry.space_group_name_H-M   'P 1'
#
loop_
_entity.id
_entity.type
_entity.pdbx_description
1 polymer ?
#
loop_
_entity_poly.entity_id
_entity_poly.type
_entity_poly.pdbx_seq_one_letter_code
_entity_poly.pdbx_strand_id
1 'polypeptide(L)' 'MPQDMPPIGGYQPVQYKRNIPVRGFRPVYYLVGMHLIMAYGFYKVFLGIREKK' A
#
# COMPACT_ATOMS: atom_id res chain seq x y z
N MET A 1 1.81 43.64 -33.12
CA MET A 1 1.86 42.16 -33.13
C MET A 1 0.46 41.66 -32.86
N PRO A 2 0.00 40.56 -33.48
CA PRO A 2 -1.31 39.98 -33.17
C PRO A 2 -1.40 39.63 -31.68
N GLN A 3 -2.58 39.78 -31.09
CA GLN A 3 -2.84 39.38 -29.72
C GLN A 3 -2.99 37.86 -29.64
N ASP A 4 -2.31 37.22 -28.68
CA ASP A 4 -2.47 35.78 -28.43
C ASP A 4 -3.81 35.51 -27.75
N MET A 5 -4.60 34.64 -28.37
CA MET A 5 -5.96 34.29 -27.95
C MET A 5 -6.04 32.82 -27.55
N PRO A 6 -6.97 32.43 -26.66
CA PRO A 6 -7.20 31.02 -26.36
C PRO A 6 -7.76 30.26 -27.57
N PRO A 7 -7.62 28.93 -27.62
CA PRO A 7 -8.21 28.12 -28.68
C PRO A 7 -9.74 28.26 -28.69
N ILE A 8 -10.36 28.18 -29.87
CA ILE A 8 -11.83 28.26 -30.04
C ILE A 8 -12.56 27.18 -29.21
N GLY A 9 -11.96 26.00 -29.05
CA GLY A 9 -12.49 24.90 -28.23
C GLY A 9 -12.06 24.93 -26.75
N GLY A 10 -11.34 25.97 -26.32
CA GLY A 10 -10.77 26.07 -24.98
C GLY A 10 -9.56 25.13 -24.73
N TYR A 11 -9.07 25.15 -23.50
CA TYR A 11 -8.00 24.25 -23.05
C TYR A 11 -8.58 22.96 -22.46
N GLN A 12 -7.79 21.89 -22.47
CA GLN A 12 -8.13 20.65 -21.79
C GLN A 12 -8.24 20.87 -20.27
N PRO A 13 -9.10 20.10 -19.57
CA PRO A 13 -9.22 20.19 -18.13
C PRO A 13 -7.91 19.79 -17.46
N VAL A 14 -7.43 20.64 -16.53
CA VAL A 14 -6.25 20.37 -15.72
C VAL A 14 -6.68 19.68 -14.43
N GLN A 15 -6.03 18.56 -14.10
CA GLN A 15 -6.20 17.94 -12.79
C GLN A 15 -5.50 18.79 -11.73
N TYR A 16 -6.27 19.56 -10.96
CA TYR A 16 -5.77 20.41 -9.88
C TYR A 16 -5.89 19.75 -8.49
N LYS A 17 -6.66 18.66 -8.39
CA LYS A 17 -6.88 17.95 -7.12
C LYS A 17 -5.77 16.93 -6.87
N ARG A 18 -5.52 16.66 -5.60
CA ARG A 18 -4.57 15.62 -5.17
C ARG A 18 -5.01 14.25 -5.71
N ASN A 19 -4.12 13.59 -6.45
CA ASN A 19 -4.31 12.22 -6.89
C ASN A 19 -3.45 11.28 -6.04
N ILE A 20 -3.91 11.00 -4.82
CA ILE A 20 -3.20 10.12 -3.88
C ILE A 20 -4.06 8.90 -3.59
N PRO A 21 -3.92 7.84 -4.41
CA PRO A 21 -4.69 6.63 -4.21
C PRO A 21 -4.23 5.91 -2.94
N VAL A 22 -5.19 5.52 -2.10
CA VAL A 22 -4.93 4.58 -1.00
C VAL A 22 -4.72 3.19 -1.62
N ARG A 23 -3.49 2.68 -1.55
CA ARG A 23 -3.09 1.38 -2.08
C ARG A 23 -2.68 0.44 -0.94
N GLY A 24 -2.76 -0.86 -1.20
CA GLY A 24 -2.34 -1.92 -0.27
C GLY A 24 -3.50 -2.74 0.28
N PHE A 25 -3.17 -3.71 1.14
CA PHE A 25 -4.17 -4.54 1.80
C PHE A 25 -4.81 -3.79 2.98
N ARG A 26 -5.99 -4.24 3.40
CA ARG A 26 -6.60 -3.74 4.64
C ARG A 26 -5.68 -4.04 5.83
N PRO A 27 -5.60 -3.17 6.86
CA PRO A 27 -4.73 -3.35 8.04
C PRO A 27 -4.81 -4.73 8.69
N VAL A 28 -6.00 -5.33 8.73
CA VAL A 28 -6.24 -6.66 9.30
C VAL A 28 -5.39 -7.75 8.64
N TYR A 29 -5.17 -7.69 7.33
CA TYR A 29 -4.38 -8.71 6.64
C TYR A 29 -2.90 -8.67 7.05
N TYR A 30 -2.35 -7.48 7.32
CA TYR A 30 -0.99 -7.36 7.86
C TYR A 30 -0.89 -7.95 9.26
N LEU A 31 -1.90 -7.69 10.11
CA LEU A 31 -1.94 -8.26 11.46
C LEU A 31 -2.02 -9.79 11.40
N VAL A 32 -2.91 -10.35 10.58
CA VAL A 32 -3.02 -11.81 10.42
C VAL A 32 -1.71 -12.41 9.91
N GLY A 33 -1.12 -11.84 8.85
CA GLY A 33 0.14 -12.32 8.29
C GLY A 33 1.27 -12.32 9.32
N MET A 34 1.40 -11.23 10.09
CA MET A 34 2.39 -11.12 11.17
C MET A 34 2.20 -12.20 12.23
N HIS A 35 0.97 -12.40 12.72
CA HIS A 35 0.70 -13.37 13.78
C HIS A 35 0.92 -14.82 13.31
N LEU A 36 0.62 -15.14 12.06
CA LEU A 36 0.91 -16.46 11.50
C LEU A 36 2.41 -16.75 11.46
N ILE A 37 3.23 -15.78 11.05
CA ILE A 37 4.70 -15.92 11.04
C ILE A 37 5.21 -16.12 12.47
N MET A 38 4.74 -15.32 13.43
CA MET A 38 5.15 -15.45 14.84
C MET A 38 4.73 -16.81 15.41
N ALA A 39 3.48 -17.24 15.20
CA ALA A 39 2.97 -18.51 15.68
C ALA A 39 3.80 -19.69 15.14
N TYR A 40 4.17 -19.66 13.86
CA TYR A 40 5.05 -20.66 13.27
C TYR A 40 6.46 -20.64 13.87
N GLY A 41 7.03 -19.45 14.10
CA GLY A 41 8.31 -19.29 14.77
C GLY A 41 8.31 -19.89 16.18
N PHE A 42 7.29 -19.57 16.98
CA PHE A 42 7.14 -20.13 18.33
C PHE A 42 6.93 -21.64 18.32
N TYR A 43 6.18 -22.18 17.37
CA TYR A 43 6.03 -23.61 17.20
C TYR A 43 7.39 -24.31 16.96
N LYS A 44 8.25 -23.74 16.11
CA LYS A 44 9.60 -24.28 15.86
C LYS A 44 10.50 -24.18 17.08
N VAL A 45 10.48 -23.05 17.79
CA VAL A 45 11.24 -22.86 19.04
C VAL A 45 10.80 -23.89 20.10
N PHE A 46 9.49 -24.10 20.24
CA PHE A 46 8.95 -25.10 21.18
C PHE A 46 9.48 -26.51 20.88
N LEU A 47 9.48 -26.92 19.60
CA LEU A 47 10.04 -28.22 19.20
C LEU A 47 11.54 -28.30 19.52
N GLY A 48 12.34 -27.28 19.15
CA GLY A 48 13.78 -27.29 19.40
C GLY A 48 14.15 -27.34 20.89
N ILE A 49 13.34 -26.71 21.76
CA ILE A 49 13.52 -26.81 23.22
C ILE A 49 13.26 -28.24 23.72
N ARG A 50 12.28 -28.94 23.15
CA ARG A 50 11.97 -30.33 23.50
C ARG A 50 13.01 -31.31 23.00
N GLU A 51 13.59 -31.07 21.83
CA GLU A 51 14.65 -31.91 21.25
C GLU A 51 15.97 -31.77 22.01
N LYS A 52 16.24 -30.60 22.60
CA LYS A 52 17.47 -30.33 23.37
C LYS A 52 17.48 -31.02 24.75
N LYS A 53 16.31 -31.37 25.28
CA LYS A 53 16.15 -31.96 26.62
C LYS A 53 16.23 -33.48 26.54
#